data_AF-A0A484KSB7-F1
#
_entry.id   AF-A0A484KSB7-F1
#
_cell.length_a   1.000
_cell.length_b   1.000
_cell.length_c   1.000
_cell.angle_alpha   90.00
_cell.angle_beta   90.00
_cell.angle_gamma   90.00
#
_symmetry.space_group_name_H-M   'P 1'
#
loop_
_entity.id
_entity.type
_entity.pdbx_description
1 polymer ?
#
loop_
_entity_poly.entity_id
_entity_poly.type
_entity_poly.pdbx_seq_one_letter_code
_entity_poly.pdbx_strand_id
1 'polypeptide(L)'
;MIFVRSPLLSIRYLPKLRSYSPFALPASALTPEMEMGSLAPSIMVLCGKSDAENELAKSLKKKKSLKLPGDGDLKVVLHSEVDNGSQNEAFCLDHYFNSLSTATGLGRFVIYSPRLSSTHDFISSNFCELPLGAVCVADVQSKGRGRSMNVWESPKGSLLFSFTLQMVDGRMVPHVQYVVSLAMADAINDLWKQYGTSHLVVRIKWPNDLYLDGLKIGGILCTSTYKSQKFNELA
;
A
#
# COMPACT_ATOMS: atom_id res chain seq x y z
N MET A 1 -2.49 -1.43 5.88
CA MET A 1 -3.21 -0.35 5.16
C MET A 1 -3.26 0.90 6.03
N ILE A 2 -2.77 2.05 5.55
CA ILE A 2 -2.79 3.32 6.31
C ILE A 2 -3.52 4.39 5.48
N PHE A 3 -4.49 5.07 6.09
CA PHE A 3 -5.16 6.26 5.59
C PHE A 3 -4.73 7.48 6.41
N VAL A 4 -3.91 8.36 5.81
CA VAL A 4 -3.64 9.67 6.43
C VAL A 4 -4.68 10.65 5.91
N ARG A 5 -5.75 10.88 6.68
CA ARG A 5 -6.67 11.98 6.39
C ARG A 5 -5.98 13.29 6.74
N SER A 6 -5.77 14.17 5.76
CA SER A 6 -5.43 15.57 6.04
C SER A 6 -6.60 16.20 6.82
N PRO A 7 -6.39 16.74 8.03
CA PRO A 7 -7.47 17.38 8.77
C PRO A 7 -7.72 18.76 8.17
N LEU A 8 -8.78 18.90 7.37
CA LEU A 8 -9.52 20.16 7.33
C LEU A 8 -10.24 20.30 8.68
N LEU A 9 -9.50 20.77 9.68
CA LEU A 9 -10.03 21.20 10.97
C LEU A 9 -10.76 22.53 10.77
N SER A 10 -12.10 22.48 10.91
CA SER A 10 -12.92 23.65 11.20
C SER A 10 -12.48 24.23 12.54
N ILE A 11 -11.69 25.30 12.51
CA ILE A 11 -11.23 26.04 13.69
C ILE A 11 -12.40 26.85 14.26
N ARG A 12 -12.92 26.43 15.41
CA ARG A 12 -13.48 27.37 16.40
C ARG A 12 -12.84 27.05 17.74
N TYR A 13 -12.18 28.06 18.30
CA TYR A 13 -11.50 28.13 19.62
C TYR A 13 -10.05 27.62 19.73
N LEU A 14 -9.10 28.50 19.40
CA LEU A 14 -7.81 28.62 20.11
C LEU A 14 -7.40 30.12 20.19
N PRO A 15 -6.66 30.56 21.24
CA PRO A 15 -6.31 31.96 21.46
C PRO A 15 -5.19 32.44 20.52
N LYS A 16 -5.17 33.76 20.25
CA LYS A 16 -4.29 34.45 19.30
C LYS A 16 -2.80 34.12 19.51
N LEU A 17 -2.21 33.40 18.56
CA LEU A 17 -0.76 33.32 18.38
C LEU A 17 -0.32 34.22 17.22
N ARG A 18 0.88 34.80 17.38
CA ARG A 18 1.48 35.87 16.57
C ARG A 18 1.60 35.52 15.09
N SER A 19 1.43 36.54 14.26
CA SER A 19 1.44 36.54 12.81
C SER A 19 2.73 35.96 12.20
N TYR A 20 2.60 34.83 11.52
CA TYR A 20 3.48 34.44 10.42
C TYR A 20 2.69 34.58 9.11
N SER A 21 3.32 35.18 8.11
CA SER A 21 2.77 35.45 6.78
C SER A 21 2.37 34.15 6.06
N PRO A 22 1.15 34.04 5.50
CA PRO A 22 0.74 32.84 4.77
C PRO A 22 1.41 32.80 3.41
N PHE A 23 2.01 31.64 3.08
CA PHE A 23 2.26 31.24 1.71
C PHE A 23 0.88 31.11 1.02
N ALA A 24 0.59 32.03 0.11
CA ALA A 24 -0.65 32.04 -0.66
C ALA A 24 -0.59 30.96 -1.75
N LEU A 25 -1.43 29.92 -1.63
CA LEU A 25 -1.78 29.07 -2.77
C LEU A 25 -2.87 29.79 -3.58
N PRO A 26 -2.78 29.85 -4.91
CA PRO A 26 -3.81 30.47 -5.74
C PRO A 26 -5.13 29.70 -5.62
N ALA A 27 -6.20 30.44 -5.30
CA ALA A 27 -7.56 29.95 -5.13
C ALA A 27 -8.24 29.68 -6.48
N SER A 28 -7.77 28.66 -7.22
CA SER A 28 -8.45 28.15 -8.41
C SER A 28 -8.23 26.64 -8.57
N ALA A 29 -8.80 25.83 -7.67
CA ALA A 29 -8.91 24.38 -7.88
C ALA A 29 -10.05 23.74 -7.05
N LEU A 30 -11.13 24.49 -6.77
CA LEU A 30 -12.34 23.96 -6.15
C LEU A 30 -13.48 24.00 -7.17
N THR A 31 -13.51 23.01 -8.04
CA THR A 31 -14.72 22.58 -8.76
C THR A 31 -14.86 21.06 -8.55
N PRO A 32 -15.98 20.57 -8.02
CA PRO A 32 -16.26 19.14 -7.94
C PRO A 32 -16.86 18.69 -9.27
N GLU A 33 -16.07 18.66 -10.33
CA GLU A 33 -16.47 18.13 -11.63
C GLU A 33 -15.18 17.83 -12.40
N MET A 34 -14.74 16.56 -12.37
CA MET A 34 -13.71 16.08 -13.29
C MET A 34 -14.09 14.68 -13.76
N GLU A 35 -14.79 14.72 -14.89
CA GLU A 35 -14.72 13.82 -16.03
C GLU A 35 -14.51 12.32 -15.74
N MET A 36 -15.56 11.56 -16.08
CA MET A 36 -15.45 10.22 -16.68
C MET A 36 -14.63 10.29 -17.98
N GLY A 37 -13.35 10.63 -17.87
CA GLY A 37 -12.39 10.58 -18.95
C GLY A 37 -12.04 9.13 -19.23
N SER A 38 -12.41 8.65 -20.42
CA SER A 38 -11.84 7.50 -21.14
C SER A 38 -10.78 6.75 -20.34
N LEU A 39 -11.17 5.64 -19.67
CA LEU A 39 -10.25 4.82 -18.89
C LEU A 39 -9.09 4.35 -19.77
N ALA A 40 -7.92 4.97 -19.61
CA ALA A 40 -6.69 4.34 -20.02
C ALA A 40 -6.64 2.93 -19.40
N PRO A 41 -6.18 1.91 -20.14
CA PRO A 41 -6.12 0.55 -19.61
C PRO A 41 -5.32 0.55 -18.31
N SER A 42 -5.91 0.00 -17.25
CA SER A 42 -5.24 -0.14 -15.96
C SER A 42 -4.00 -0.99 -16.15
N ILE A 43 -2.82 -0.43 -15.91
CA ILE A 43 -1.55 -1.16 -16.01
C ILE A 43 -1.22 -1.85 -14.69
N MET A 44 -0.50 -2.97 -14.78
CA MET A 44 0.14 -3.65 -13.67
C MET A 44 1.62 -3.76 -13.96
N VAL A 45 2.41 -3.00 -13.21
CA VAL A 45 3.86 -2.94 -13.34
C VAL A 45 4.49 -4.00 -12.43
N LEU A 46 5.33 -4.85 -13.02
CA LEU A 46 6.18 -5.78 -12.28
C LEU A 46 7.61 -5.23 -12.24
N CYS A 47 8.20 -5.16 -11.04
CA CYS A 47 9.54 -4.65 -10.86
C CYS A 47 10.32 -5.41 -9.77
N GLY A 48 11.59 -5.68 -10.02
CA GLY A 48 12.52 -6.28 -9.07
C GLY A 48 13.65 -5.32 -8.71
N LYS A 49 14.19 -5.46 -7.48
CA LYS A 49 15.34 -4.67 -7.01
C LYS A 49 16.65 -5.07 -7.70
N SER A 50 16.80 -6.32 -8.10
CA SER A 50 17.99 -6.86 -8.79
C SER A 50 17.63 -7.54 -10.10
N ASP A 51 18.66 -7.85 -10.89
CA ASP A 51 18.50 -8.56 -12.17
C ASP A 51 17.77 -9.90 -12.01
N ALA A 52 18.04 -10.65 -10.93
CA ALA A 52 17.35 -11.91 -10.66
C ALA A 52 15.84 -11.72 -10.48
N GLU A 53 15.42 -10.67 -9.75
CA GLU A 53 14.00 -10.35 -9.55
C GLU A 53 13.37 -9.78 -10.84
N ASN A 54 14.13 -9.06 -11.66
CA ASN A 54 13.67 -8.58 -12.96
C ASN A 54 13.51 -9.71 -13.99
N GLU A 55 14.37 -10.72 -13.97
CA GLU A 55 14.20 -11.94 -14.79
C GLU A 55 12.96 -12.75 -14.35
N LEU A 56 12.68 -12.79 -13.04
CA LEU A 56 11.42 -13.35 -12.54
C LEU A 56 10.21 -12.59 -13.10
N ALA A 57 10.24 -11.25 -13.08
CA ALA A 57 9.17 -10.41 -13.63
C ALA A 57 8.93 -10.71 -15.13
N LYS A 58 10.01 -10.80 -15.93
CA LYS A 58 9.96 -11.19 -17.35
C LYS A 58 9.32 -12.57 -17.54
N SER A 59 9.72 -13.54 -16.72
CA SER A 59 9.18 -14.91 -16.76
C SER A 59 7.68 -14.95 -16.47
N LEU A 60 7.22 -14.25 -15.43
CA LEU A 60 5.80 -14.14 -15.06
C LEU A 60 4.98 -13.49 -16.17
N LYS A 61 5.47 -12.37 -16.72
CA LYS A 61 4.82 -11.69 -17.84
C LYS A 61 4.69 -12.59 -19.07
N LYS A 62 5.75 -13.31 -19.44
CA LYS A 62 5.79 -14.21 -20.61
C LYS A 62 4.84 -15.40 -20.45
N LYS A 63 4.80 -16.01 -19.26
CA LYS A 63 3.94 -17.17 -18.99
C LYS A 63 2.45 -16.83 -18.90
N LYS A 64 2.10 -15.56 -18.66
CA LYS A 64 0.73 -15.12 -18.36
C LYS A 64 0.11 -15.93 -17.21
N SER A 65 0.90 -16.32 -16.21
CA SER A 65 0.44 -17.19 -15.12
C SER A 65 -0.33 -16.44 -14.02
N LEU A 66 -0.24 -15.11 -13.99
CA LEU A 66 -0.96 -14.29 -13.03
C LEU A 66 -2.45 -14.21 -13.35
N LYS A 67 -3.28 -14.59 -12.38
CA LYS A 67 -4.72 -14.37 -12.37
C LYS A 67 -4.99 -12.89 -12.12
N LEU A 68 -5.38 -12.20 -13.19
CA LEU A 68 -5.73 -10.78 -13.11
C LEU A 68 -7.17 -10.62 -12.59
N PRO A 69 -7.46 -9.55 -11.83
CA PRO A 69 -8.82 -9.29 -11.38
C PRO A 69 -9.74 -8.99 -12.56
N GLY A 70 -10.97 -9.52 -12.55
CA GLY A 70 -11.93 -9.43 -13.66
C GLY A 70 -12.54 -8.04 -13.92
N ASP A 71 -12.08 -6.99 -13.25
CA ASP A 71 -12.54 -5.60 -13.44
C ASP A 71 -11.66 -4.89 -14.50
N GLY A 72 -11.77 -5.31 -15.76
CA GLY A 72 -11.21 -4.59 -16.92
C GLY A 72 -9.95 -5.18 -17.55
N ASP A 73 -9.56 -4.60 -18.69
CA ASP A 73 -8.43 -5.02 -19.52
C ASP A 73 -7.10 -4.60 -18.87
N LEU A 74 -6.70 -5.34 -17.83
CA LEU A 74 -5.50 -5.05 -17.05
C LEU A 74 -4.26 -5.53 -17.82
N LYS A 75 -3.37 -4.61 -18.20
CA LYS A 75 -2.15 -4.95 -18.97
C LYS A 75 -0.95 -5.10 -18.04
N VAL A 76 -0.33 -6.28 -18.03
CA VAL A 76 0.92 -6.52 -17.31
C VAL A 76 2.10 -5.96 -18.11
N VAL A 77 2.89 -5.09 -17.49
CA VAL A 77 4.09 -4.45 -18.06
C VAL A 77 5.27 -4.59 -17.10
N LEU A 78 6.48 -4.47 -17.62
CA LEU A 78 7.70 -4.38 -16.81
C LEU A 78 8.01 -2.91 -16.53
N HIS A 79 8.64 -2.61 -15.39
CA HIS A 79 9.08 -1.24 -15.09
C HIS A 79 9.94 -0.62 -16.21
N SER A 80 10.82 -1.42 -16.82
CA SER A 80 11.67 -1.00 -17.95
C SER A 80 10.91 -0.63 -19.23
N GLU A 81 9.62 -0.94 -19.30
CA GLU A 81 8.74 -0.65 -20.46
C GLU A 81 7.84 0.55 -20.22
N VAL A 82 7.82 1.09 -19.00
CA VAL A 82 7.05 2.29 -18.64
C VAL A 82 7.91 3.50 -18.99
N ASP A 83 7.37 4.39 -19.82
CA ASP A 83 8.06 5.60 -20.24
C ASP A 83 8.05 6.63 -19.09
N ASN A 84 9.23 7.09 -18.67
CA ASN A 84 9.40 8.05 -17.56
C ASN A 84 8.70 9.41 -17.82
N GLY A 85 8.33 9.68 -19.08
CA GLY A 85 7.73 10.94 -19.53
C GLY A 85 6.23 11.09 -19.25
N SER A 86 5.56 10.01 -18.84
CA SER A 86 4.13 10.04 -18.57
C SER A 86 3.82 9.11 -17.41
N GLN A 87 3.82 9.62 -16.17
CA GLN A 87 2.70 9.49 -15.23
C GLN A 87 2.92 10.41 -14.01
N ASN A 88 1.84 11.09 -13.62
CA ASN A 88 1.67 11.71 -12.32
C ASN A 88 1.36 10.58 -11.30
N GLU A 89 2.29 9.63 -11.17
CA GLU A 89 2.18 8.42 -10.34
C GLU A 89 2.31 8.78 -8.87
N ALA A 90 1.36 8.35 -8.02
CA ALA A 90 1.45 8.63 -6.58
C ALA A 90 2.50 7.75 -5.88
N PHE A 91 2.85 6.59 -6.46
CA PHE A 91 3.87 5.68 -5.97
C PHE A 91 5.08 5.62 -6.91
N CYS A 92 6.24 6.10 -6.46
CA CYS A 92 7.49 6.10 -7.23
C CYS A 92 8.33 4.85 -6.92
N LEU A 93 8.41 3.93 -7.88
CA LEU A 93 9.19 2.68 -7.76
C LEU A 93 10.68 2.93 -7.52
N ASP A 94 11.28 3.89 -8.21
CA ASP A 94 12.71 4.19 -8.06
C ASP A 94 13.03 4.70 -6.66
N HIS A 95 12.22 5.62 -6.13
CA HIS A 95 12.38 6.11 -4.76
C HIS A 95 12.18 4.98 -3.74
N TYR A 96 11.20 4.09 -3.98
CA TYR A 96 10.98 2.91 -3.14
C TYR A 96 12.22 2.02 -3.08
N PHE A 97 12.78 1.62 -4.23
CA PHE A 97 13.94 0.71 -4.26
C PHE A 97 15.23 1.37 -3.75
N ASN A 98 15.40 2.67 -3.95
CA ASN A 98 16.51 3.44 -3.39
C ASN A 98 16.43 3.52 -1.85
N SER A 99 15.22 3.60 -1.30
CA SER A 99 14.98 3.63 0.15
C SER A 99 14.98 2.25 0.80
N LEU A 100 14.77 1.19 0.01
CA LEU A 100 14.64 -0.17 0.53
C LEU A 100 16.00 -0.73 1.00
N SER A 101 16.15 -0.92 2.31
CA SER A 101 17.37 -1.43 2.94
C SER A 101 17.44 -2.96 3.08
N THR A 102 16.39 -3.69 2.71
CA THR A 102 16.34 -5.14 2.86
C THR A 102 17.33 -5.84 1.92
N ALA A 103 18.29 -6.55 2.50
CA ALA A 103 19.28 -7.33 1.74
C ALA A 103 18.61 -8.52 1.04
N THR A 104 17.71 -9.23 1.72
CA THR A 104 16.95 -10.38 1.21
C THR A 104 15.52 -10.38 1.79
N GLY A 105 14.59 -11.08 1.13
CA GLY A 105 13.22 -11.30 1.61
C GLY A 105 12.23 -10.22 1.15
N LEU A 106 11.73 -9.41 2.10
CA LEU A 106 10.57 -8.54 1.90
C LEU A 106 10.86 -7.30 1.04
N GLY A 107 9.93 -6.97 0.14
CA GLY A 107 9.93 -5.71 -0.61
C GLY A 107 10.77 -5.71 -1.88
N ARG A 108 11.52 -6.76 -2.15
CA ARG A 108 12.46 -6.78 -3.28
C ARG A 108 11.82 -7.07 -4.63
N PHE A 109 10.58 -7.56 -4.62
CA PHE A 109 9.74 -7.73 -5.79
C PHE A 109 8.43 -6.98 -5.57
N VAL A 110 8.15 -5.99 -6.43
CA VAL A 110 6.99 -5.12 -6.31
C VAL A 110 6.06 -5.30 -7.50
N ILE A 111 4.77 -5.42 -7.20
CA ILE A 111 3.67 -5.33 -8.14
C ILE A 111 2.96 -4.01 -7.86
N TYR A 112 2.93 -3.11 -8.82
CA TYR A 112 2.25 -1.82 -8.68
C TYR A 112 1.11 -1.68 -9.69
N SER A 113 -0.01 -1.13 -9.25
CA SER A 113 -1.09 -0.73 -10.16
C SER A 113 -1.79 0.52 -9.62
N PRO A 114 -1.99 1.59 -10.43
CA PRO A 114 -2.70 2.79 -9.98
C PRO A 114 -4.12 2.49 -9.49
N ARG A 115 -4.77 1.46 -10.06
CA ARG A 115 -6.12 1.03 -9.67
C ARG A 115 -6.20 -0.48 -9.67
N LEU A 116 -6.59 -1.04 -8.53
CA LEU A 116 -6.80 -2.47 -8.36
C LEU A 116 -8.14 -2.74 -7.69
N SER A 117 -8.67 -3.95 -7.79
CA SER A 117 -9.85 -4.32 -6.99
C SER A 117 -9.47 -4.49 -5.52
N SER A 118 -8.48 -5.34 -5.24
CA SER A 118 -7.85 -5.49 -3.93
C SER A 118 -6.43 -6.03 -4.07
N THR A 119 -5.46 -5.41 -3.40
CA THR A 119 -4.08 -5.93 -3.28
C THR A 119 -4.07 -7.29 -2.59
N HIS A 120 -4.93 -7.46 -1.59
CA HIS A 120 -5.07 -8.68 -0.84
C HIS A 120 -5.56 -9.84 -1.71
N ASP A 121 -6.64 -9.64 -2.46
CA ASP A 121 -7.21 -10.69 -3.33
C ASP A 121 -6.26 -11.02 -4.48
N PHE A 122 -5.58 -10.01 -5.01
CA PHE A 122 -4.57 -10.22 -6.05
C PHE A 122 -3.46 -11.15 -5.56
N ILE A 123 -2.86 -10.85 -4.40
CA ILE A 123 -1.81 -11.72 -3.83
C ILE A 123 -2.37 -13.10 -3.49
N SER A 124 -3.55 -13.19 -2.87
CA SER A 124 -4.16 -14.47 -2.48
C SER A 124 -4.35 -15.41 -3.66
N SER A 125 -4.88 -14.88 -4.78
CA SER A 125 -5.10 -15.69 -5.98
C SER A 125 -3.82 -16.12 -6.70
N ASN A 126 -2.71 -15.41 -6.47
CA ASN A 126 -1.42 -15.58 -7.16
C ASN A 126 -0.29 -16.03 -6.24
N PHE A 127 -0.57 -16.38 -4.97
CA PHE A 127 0.46 -16.63 -3.95
C PHE A 127 1.52 -17.66 -4.40
N CYS A 128 1.11 -18.71 -5.12
CA CYS A 128 2.03 -19.76 -5.59
C CYS A 128 2.93 -19.32 -6.76
N GLU A 129 2.57 -18.27 -7.49
CA GLU A 129 3.34 -17.74 -8.61
C GLU A 129 4.30 -16.63 -8.17
N LEU A 130 4.00 -15.99 -7.04
CA LEU A 130 4.77 -14.86 -6.51
C LEU A 130 5.91 -15.34 -5.61
N PRO A 131 7.07 -14.65 -5.61
CA PRO A 131 8.14 -14.95 -4.68
C PRO A 131 7.72 -14.54 -3.26
N LEU A 132 8.26 -15.23 -2.25
CA LEU A 132 8.06 -14.82 -0.86
C LEU A 132 8.66 -13.43 -0.62
N GLY A 133 7.93 -12.58 0.12
CA GLY A 133 8.30 -11.19 0.32
C GLY A 133 7.90 -10.26 -0.82
N ALA A 134 7.19 -10.75 -1.86
CA ALA A 134 6.58 -9.88 -2.87
C ALA A 134 5.57 -8.92 -2.23
N VAL A 135 5.59 -7.66 -2.66
CA VAL A 135 4.69 -6.59 -2.20
C VAL A 135 3.83 -6.13 -3.37
N CYS A 136 2.51 -6.12 -3.19
CA CYS A 136 1.56 -5.51 -4.11
C CYS A 136 1.09 -4.17 -3.56
N VAL A 137 1.23 -3.10 -4.35
CA VAL A 137 0.86 -1.73 -4.00
C VAL A 137 -0.20 -1.22 -4.97
N ALA A 138 -1.17 -0.47 -4.47
CA ALA A 138 -2.13 0.24 -5.30
C ALA A 138 -2.42 1.66 -4.79
N ASP A 139 -2.70 2.61 -5.68
CA ASP A 139 -3.10 3.96 -5.25
C ASP A 139 -4.57 3.99 -4.82
N VAL A 140 -5.41 3.17 -5.46
CA VAL A 140 -6.86 3.07 -5.22
C VAL A 140 -7.31 1.61 -5.29
N GLN A 141 -8.16 1.20 -4.35
CA GLN A 141 -8.86 -0.08 -4.40
C GLN A 141 -10.37 0.09 -4.57
N SER A 142 -11.00 -0.63 -5.51
CA SER A 142 -12.46 -0.61 -5.67
C SER A 142 -13.20 -1.58 -4.73
N LYS A 143 -12.53 -2.62 -4.25
CA LYS A 143 -13.08 -3.70 -3.42
C LYS A 143 -12.15 -3.99 -2.22
N GLY A 144 -11.71 -2.93 -1.54
CA GLY A 144 -10.84 -3.02 -0.37
C GLY A 144 -11.45 -3.90 0.74
N ARG A 145 -10.63 -4.76 1.35
CA ARG A 145 -11.08 -5.69 2.39
C ARG A 145 -10.74 -5.20 3.80
N GLY A 146 -11.72 -5.29 4.69
CA GLY A 146 -11.57 -5.25 6.12
C GLY A 146 -11.82 -6.62 6.77
N ARG A 147 -11.69 -6.68 8.09
CA ARG A 147 -12.03 -7.88 8.88
C ARG A 147 -13.53 -8.12 8.92
N SER A 148 -13.93 -9.37 9.11
CA SER A 148 -15.34 -9.78 9.31
C SER A 148 -16.29 -9.25 8.22
N MET A 149 -15.87 -9.36 6.96
CA MET A 149 -16.63 -8.90 5.77
C MET A 149 -16.83 -7.38 5.65
N ASN A 150 -16.21 -6.57 6.53
CA ASN A 150 -16.26 -5.12 6.37
C ASN A 150 -15.55 -4.70 5.08
N VAL A 151 -16.13 -3.71 4.39
CA VAL A 151 -15.50 -3.06 3.25
C VAL A 151 -14.53 -2.00 3.77
N TRP A 152 -13.37 -1.90 3.14
CA TRP A 152 -12.41 -0.83 3.41
C TRP A 152 -12.41 0.19 2.29
N GLU A 153 -12.68 1.45 2.62
CA GLU A 153 -12.63 2.58 1.68
C GLU A 153 -11.17 2.97 1.36
N SER A 154 -10.83 3.01 0.08
CA SER A 154 -9.44 3.17 -0.39
C SER A 154 -9.29 4.34 -1.35
N PRO A 155 -9.44 5.59 -0.88
CA PRO A 155 -9.24 6.78 -1.72
C PRO A 155 -7.75 6.98 -2.06
N LYS A 156 -7.49 7.75 -3.12
CA LYS A 156 -6.14 8.13 -3.54
C LYS A 156 -5.40 8.84 -2.40
N GLY A 157 -4.10 8.56 -2.26
CA GLY A 157 -3.25 9.09 -1.17
C GLY A 157 -3.20 8.21 0.07
N SER A 158 -3.92 7.08 0.07
CA SER A 158 -3.78 6.04 1.09
C SER A 158 -2.56 5.16 0.80
N LEU A 159 -1.90 4.66 1.84
CA LEU A 159 -0.89 3.61 1.70
C LEU A 159 -1.58 2.23 1.70
N LEU A 160 -1.83 1.71 0.49
CA LEU A 160 -2.50 0.43 0.26
C LEU A 160 -1.49 -0.57 -0.29
N PHE A 161 -1.17 -1.58 0.52
CA PHE A 161 -0.33 -2.67 0.08
C PHE A 161 -0.69 -3.96 0.78
N SER A 162 -0.27 -5.07 0.18
CA SER A 162 -0.26 -6.39 0.78
C SER A 162 1.05 -7.08 0.44
N PHE A 163 1.47 -8.06 1.24
CA PHE A 163 2.69 -8.82 0.94
C PHE A 163 2.56 -10.30 1.26
N THR A 164 3.39 -11.10 0.58
CA THR A 164 3.49 -12.55 0.79
C THR A 164 4.46 -12.86 1.92
N LEU A 165 4.08 -13.80 2.78
CA LEU A 165 4.92 -14.36 3.82
C LEU A 165 4.62 -15.85 3.96
N GLN A 166 5.59 -16.66 4.38
CA GLN A 166 5.38 -18.08 4.62
C GLN A 166 5.99 -18.48 5.95
N MET A 167 5.24 -19.23 6.74
CA MET A 167 5.62 -19.74 8.04
C MET A 167 5.49 -21.26 8.07
N VAL A 168 6.42 -21.94 8.73
CA VAL A 168 6.35 -23.38 8.95
C VAL A 168 5.65 -23.68 10.28
N ASP A 169 5.95 -22.89 11.32
CA ASP A 169 5.33 -23.05 12.64
C ASP A 169 4.00 -22.29 12.72
N GLY A 170 2.90 -23.04 12.77
CA GLY A 170 1.55 -22.48 12.92
C GLY A 170 1.34 -21.66 14.19
N ARG A 171 2.14 -21.87 15.24
CA ARG A 171 2.07 -21.07 16.47
C ARG A 171 2.49 -19.62 16.27
N MET A 172 3.31 -19.36 15.23
CA MET A 172 3.79 -18.02 14.90
C MET A 172 2.77 -17.21 14.09
N VAL A 173 1.83 -17.88 13.41
CA VAL A 173 0.87 -17.24 12.51
C VAL A 173 0.06 -16.13 13.20
N PRO A 174 -0.54 -16.32 14.39
CA PRO A 174 -1.28 -15.25 15.06
C PRO A 174 -0.40 -14.04 15.44
N HIS A 175 0.91 -14.25 15.64
CA HIS A 175 1.85 -13.20 16.05
C HIS A 175 2.21 -12.26 14.89
N VAL A 176 2.05 -12.69 13.63
CA VAL A 176 2.35 -11.86 12.46
C VAL A 176 1.57 -10.55 12.50
N GLN A 177 0.27 -10.60 12.83
CA GLN A 177 -0.55 -9.38 12.92
C GLN A 177 -0.03 -8.40 13.96
N TYR A 178 0.48 -8.91 15.07
CA TYR A 178 1.01 -8.10 16.16
C TYR A 178 2.32 -7.42 15.75
N VAL A 179 3.24 -8.19 15.15
CA VAL A 179 4.51 -7.67 14.64
C VAL A 179 4.27 -6.63 13.56
N VAL A 180 3.37 -6.88 12.61
CA VAL A 180 3.06 -5.91 11.54
C VAL A 180 2.40 -4.66 12.11
N SER A 181 1.48 -4.78 13.08
CA SER A 181 0.84 -3.62 13.70
C SER A 181 1.84 -2.74 14.45
N LEU A 182 2.78 -3.35 15.18
CA LEU A 182 3.87 -2.65 15.86
C LEU A 182 4.80 -1.97 14.86
N ALA A 183 5.28 -2.70 13.85
CA ALA A 183 6.17 -2.15 12.82
C ALA A 183 5.54 -0.95 12.10
N MET A 184 4.25 -1.00 11.81
CA MET A 184 3.55 0.12 11.16
C MET A 184 3.39 1.33 12.09
N ALA A 185 3.04 1.12 13.36
CA ALA A 185 2.95 2.22 14.33
C ALA A 185 4.31 2.89 14.56
N ASP A 186 5.36 2.09 14.71
CA ASP A 186 6.73 2.57 14.92
C ASP A 186 7.23 3.34 13.69
N ALA A 187 7.03 2.79 12.48
CA ALA A 187 7.44 3.45 11.23
C ALA A 187 6.78 4.83 11.06
N ILE A 188 5.48 4.96 11.35
CA ILE A 188 4.78 6.25 11.24
C ILE A 188 5.30 7.22 12.31
N ASN A 189 5.46 6.75 13.56
CA ASN A 189 5.94 7.59 14.65
C ASN A 189 7.36 8.10 14.41
N ASP A 190 8.25 7.26 13.87
CA ASP A 190 9.61 7.66 13.52
C ASP A 190 9.64 8.66 12.34
N LEU A 191 8.74 8.51 11.38
CA LEU A 191 8.57 9.48 10.30
C LEU A 191 8.12 10.84 10.84
N TRP A 192 7.13 10.88 11.74
CA TRP A 192 6.65 12.12 12.34
C TRP A 192 7.67 12.84 13.21
N LYS A 193 8.54 12.10 13.92
CA LYS A 193 9.67 12.69 14.64
C LYS A 193 10.59 13.45 13.69
N GLN A 194 10.87 12.90 12.50
CA GLN A 194 11.73 13.54 11.50
C GLN A 194 11.09 14.83 10.92
N TYR A 195 9.77 14.88 10.79
CA TYR A 195 9.05 16.08 10.33
C TYR A 195 8.74 17.10 11.44
N GLY A 196 9.24 16.90 12.66
CA GLY A 196 9.01 17.82 13.78
C GLY A 196 7.60 17.78 14.38
N THR A 197 6.80 16.77 14.04
CA THR A 197 5.43 16.57 14.56
C THR A 197 5.38 15.49 15.64
N SER A 198 6.35 15.50 16.55
CA SER A 198 6.51 14.47 17.61
C SER A 198 5.39 14.42 18.65
N HIS A 199 4.53 15.44 18.70
CA HIS A 199 3.34 15.47 19.54
C HIS A 199 2.21 14.57 19.00
N LEU A 200 2.22 14.27 17.70
CA LEU A 200 1.33 13.29 17.09
C LEU A 200 1.89 11.91 17.38
N VAL A 201 1.07 11.02 17.97
CA VAL A 201 1.49 9.66 18.32
C VAL A 201 0.46 8.66 17.81
N VAL A 202 0.87 7.79 16.89
CA VAL A 202 0.08 6.65 16.45
C VAL A 202 0.08 5.62 17.56
N ARG A 203 -1.13 5.21 17.96
CA ARG A 203 -1.36 4.14 18.92
C ARG A 203 -2.08 2.98 18.25
N ILE A 204 -1.85 1.78 18.76
CA ILE A 204 -2.54 0.58 18.32
C ILE A 204 -3.76 0.38 19.22
N LYS A 205 -4.95 0.41 18.62
CA LYS A 205 -6.14 -0.16 19.25
C LYS A 205 -6.15 -1.63 18.89
N TRP A 206 -5.90 -2.47 19.88
CA TRP A 206 -5.77 -3.90 19.63
C TRP A 206 -7.04 -4.49 18.97
N PRO A 207 -6.88 -5.43 18.02
CA PRO A 207 -5.61 -6.07 17.68
C PRO A 207 -4.95 -5.63 16.36
N ASN A 208 -5.52 -4.67 15.63
CA ASN A 208 -5.10 -4.39 14.25
C ASN A 208 -5.43 -2.98 13.73
N ASP A 209 -5.91 -2.08 14.59
CA ASP A 209 -6.29 -0.74 14.16
C ASP A 209 -5.26 0.30 14.63
N LEU A 210 -4.90 1.22 13.73
CA LEU A 210 -4.02 2.35 14.02
C LEU A 210 -4.86 3.60 14.27
N TYR A 211 -4.56 4.30 15.37
CA TYR A 211 -5.28 5.48 15.80
C TYR A 211 -4.35 6.66 16.04
N LEU A 212 -4.80 7.85 15.66
CA LEU A 212 -4.19 9.14 15.99
C LEU A 212 -5.28 10.04 16.58
N ASP A 213 -5.04 10.61 17.76
CA ASP A 213 -5.97 11.52 18.44
C ASP A 213 -7.42 11.01 18.52
N GLY A 214 -7.57 9.70 18.77
CA GLY A 214 -8.87 9.03 18.87
C GLY A 214 -9.53 8.72 17.52
N LEU A 215 -8.94 9.13 16.40
CA LEU A 215 -9.42 8.81 15.05
C LEU A 215 -8.69 7.59 14.49
N LYS A 216 -9.45 6.68 13.85
CA LYS A 216 -8.88 5.54 13.14
C LYS A 216 -8.22 6.01 11.84
N ILE A 217 -6.92 5.79 11.72
CA ILE A 217 -6.11 6.16 10.55
C ILE A 217 -5.60 4.95 9.77
N GLY A 218 -5.83 3.73 10.23
CA GLY A 218 -5.31 2.56 9.52
C GLY A 218 -5.82 1.26 10.07
N GLY A 219 -5.58 0.21 9.28
CA GLY A 219 -5.96 -1.15 9.59
C GLY A 219 -4.94 -2.13 9.02
N ILE A 220 -4.64 -3.16 9.79
CA ILE A 220 -3.87 -4.32 9.36
C ILE A 220 -4.85 -5.47 9.16
N LEU A 221 -4.69 -6.22 8.08
CA LEU A 221 -5.47 -7.42 7.80
C LEU A 221 -4.49 -8.56 7.51
N CYS A 222 -4.36 -9.49 8.44
CA CYS A 222 -3.59 -10.71 8.21
C CYS A 222 -4.54 -11.88 7.94
N THR A 223 -4.28 -12.64 6.87
CA THR A 223 -4.98 -13.90 6.58
C THR A 223 -3.98 -15.00 6.32
N SER A 224 -4.28 -16.19 6.84
CA SER A 224 -3.47 -17.38 6.66
C SER A 224 -4.22 -18.43 5.85
N THR A 225 -3.48 -19.16 5.00
CA THR A 225 -3.97 -20.37 4.36
C THR A 225 -2.97 -21.50 4.59
N TYR A 226 -3.45 -22.67 5.02
CA TYR A 226 -2.60 -23.83 5.22
C TYR A 226 -2.56 -24.68 3.95
N LYS A 227 -1.36 -24.85 3.37
CA LYS A 227 -1.15 -25.65 2.15
C LYS A 227 0.21 -26.34 2.19
N SER A 228 0.25 -27.61 1.81
CA SER A 228 1.49 -28.39 1.71
C SER A 228 2.39 -28.32 2.96
N GLN A 229 1.78 -28.50 4.14
CA GLN A 229 2.45 -28.45 5.45
C GLN A 229 3.06 -27.09 5.84
N LYS A 230 2.71 -26.02 5.14
CA LYS A 230 3.15 -24.65 5.45
C LYS A 230 1.95 -23.71 5.55
N PHE A 231 2.12 -22.63 6.30
CA PHE A 231 1.17 -21.53 6.39
C PHE A 231 1.61 -20.41 5.45
N ASN A 232 0.76 -20.10 4.47
CA ASN A 232 0.92 -18.98 3.57
C ASN A 232 0.17 -17.78 4.18
N GLU A 233 0.94 -16.79 4.58
CA GLU A 233 0.48 -15.59 5.27
C GLU A 233 0.41 -14.42 4.29
N LEU A 234 -0.65 -13.64 4.40
CA LEU A 234 -0.86 -12.40 3.68
C LEU A 234 -1.13 -11.31 4.69
N ALA A 235 -0.39 -10.21 4.62
CA ALA A 235 -0.54 -9.05 5.51
C ALA A 235 -0.55 -7.74 4.72
#